data_AF-A0A8D8TYE9-F1
#
_entry.id   AF-A0A8D8TYE9-F1
#
_cell.length_a   1.000
_cell.length_b   1.000
_cell.length_c   1.000
_cell.angle_alpha   90.00
_cell.angle_beta   90.00
_cell.angle_gamma   90.00
#
_symmetry.space_group_name_H-M   'P 1'
#
loop_
_entity.id
_entity.type
_entity.pdbx_description
1 polymer ?
#
loop_
_entity_poly.entity_id
_entity_poly.type
_entity_poly.pdbx_seq_one_letter_code
_entity_poly.pdbx_strand_id
1 'polypeptide(L)'
;MESLGHEYKSEEWRLFIDSSKMSLKAVLLHIGNELPSVPLAHATNMKETYESMKLLLDKIKYDEHKWKLCGDLKVIALLLGLQLGYTKYCCFLCEWDSRDRKNHYIKKDGPERQCLIPGQKNVSNEPLVDPQNVYLPPLRIKLGLMKNFVKAMVKDGTGIKYLRMKFPKISDENKRGNFRGPSNPRPTK
;
A
#
# COMPACT_ATOMS: atom_id res chain seq x y z
N MET A 1 -5.16 13.34 -21.53
CA MET A 1 -3.76 13.80 -21.53
C MET A 1 -3.43 14.62 -22.77
N GLU A 2 -4.07 14.37 -23.92
CA GLU A 2 -4.02 15.30 -25.07
C GLU A 2 -4.44 16.74 -24.70
N SER A 3 -5.44 16.89 -23.81
CA SER A 3 -5.84 18.18 -23.25
C SER A 3 -4.79 18.87 -22.37
N LEU A 4 -3.71 18.17 -21.97
CA LEU A 4 -2.57 18.70 -21.22
C LEU A 4 -1.37 19.00 -22.12
N GLY A 5 -1.48 18.79 -23.44
CA GLY A 5 -0.42 19.12 -24.41
C GLY A 5 0.78 18.17 -24.42
N HIS A 6 0.66 16.97 -23.85
CA HIS A 6 1.72 15.97 -23.80
C HIS A 6 1.29 14.65 -24.45
N GLU A 7 2.23 14.02 -25.16
CA GLU A 7 2.06 12.67 -25.69
C GLU A 7 1.89 11.69 -24.51
N TYR A 8 0.84 10.87 -24.55
CA TYR A 8 0.55 9.94 -23.48
C TYR A 8 1.15 8.56 -23.77
N LYS A 9 2.07 8.11 -22.91
CA LYS A 9 2.61 6.76 -22.91
C LYS A 9 2.33 6.09 -21.58
N SER A 10 1.53 5.03 -21.56
CA SER A 10 1.10 4.38 -20.31
C SER A 10 2.28 3.91 -19.43
N GLU A 11 3.39 3.52 -20.06
CA GLU A 11 4.62 3.04 -19.41
C GLU A 11 5.29 4.09 -18.52
N GLU A 12 5.08 5.37 -18.80
CA GLU A 12 5.63 6.49 -18.04
C GLU A 12 4.81 6.81 -16.77
N TRP A 13 3.67 6.14 -16.58
CA TRP A 13 2.75 6.39 -15.49
C TRP A 13 2.54 5.16 -14.60
N ARG A 14 2.37 5.43 -13.31
CA ARG A 14 2.00 4.43 -12.31
C ARG A 14 0.66 4.78 -11.72
N LEU A 15 -0.23 3.80 -11.62
CA LEU A 15 -1.50 3.96 -10.93
C LEU A 15 -1.29 3.82 -9.43
N PHE A 16 -1.56 4.87 -8.69
CA PHE A 16 -1.62 4.83 -7.24
C PHE A 16 -3.06 4.82 -6.74
N ILE A 17 -3.40 3.79 -5.97
CA ILE A 17 -4.71 3.70 -5.30
C ILE A 17 -4.50 3.86 -3.81
N ASP A 18 -5.12 4.90 -3.25
CA ASP A 18 -5.22 5.13 -1.82
C ASP A 18 -6.66 4.94 -1.40
N SER A 19 -6.83 4.23 -0.30
CA SER A 19 -8.14 4.00 0.26
C SER A 19 -8.17 4.31 1.74
N SER A 20 -9.35 4.74 2.19
CA SER A 20 -9.71 4.83 3.59
C SER A 20 -11.04 4.12 3.81
N LYS A 21 -11.45 4.01 5.08
CA LYS A 21 -12.76 3.43 5.46
C LYS A 21 -13.95 4.04 4.71
N MET A 22 -13.85 5.28 4.24
CA MET A 22 -14.95 6.02 3.63
C MET A 22 -14.57 6.68 2.31
N SER A 23 -13.38 6.42 1.76
CA SER A 23 -12.99 7.08 0.52
C SER A 23 -12.06 6.21 -0.32
N LEU A 24 -12.20 6.31 -1.63
CA LEU A 24 -11.30 5.69 -2.59
C LEU A 24 -10.75 6.75 -3.53
N LYS A 25 -9.44 6.74 -3.76
CA LYS A 25 -8.72 7.69 -4.61
C LYS A 25 -7.82 6.92 -5.56
N ALA A 26 -7.88 7.27 -6.84
CA ALA A 26 -6.97 6.79 -7.86
C ALA A 26 -6.27 7.96 -8.51
N VAL A 27 -4.95 7.90 -8.58
CA VAL A 27 -4.09 8.98 -9.08
C VAL A 27 -3.00 8.36 -9.96
N LEU A 28 -2.72 8.96 -11.11
CA LEU A 28 -1.53 8.63 -11.89
C LEU A 28 -0.33 9.43 -11.41
N LEU A 29 0.78 8.73 -11.23
CA LEU A 29 2.07 9.29 -10.85
C LEU A 29 3.03 9.11 -12.02
N HIS A 30 3.61 10.21 -12.50
CA HIS A 30 4.64 10.14 -13.52
C HIS A 30 5.92 9.56 -12.94
N ILE A 31 6.57 8.65 -13.66
CA ILE A 31 7.85 8.09 -13.25
C ILE A 31 8.88 9.23 -13.18
N GLY A 32 9.68 9.26 -12.11
CA GLY A 32 10.63 10.36 -11.88
C GLY A 32 10.01 11.65 -11.33
N ASN A 33 8.68 11.72 -11.16
CA ASN A 33 7.95 12.92 -10.71
C ASN A 33 8.19 14.17 -11.57
N GLU A 34 8.50 13.99 -12.86
CA GLU A 34 8.75 15.10 -13.78
C GLU A 34 7.46 15.86 -14.13
N LEU A 35 6.34 15.14 -14.21
CA LEU A 35 5.01 15.70 -14.42
C LEU A 35 4.15 15.64 -13.15
N PRO A 36 3.20 16.58 -12.99
CA PRO A 36 2.28 16.57 -11.86
C PRO A 36 1.41 15.32 -11.85
N SER A 37 1.01 14.91 -10.64
CA SER A 37 0.10 13.78 -10.46
C SER A 37 -1.28 14.09 -11.04
N VAL A 38 -1.88 13.13 -11.76
CA VAL A 38 -3.18 13.30 -12.40
C VAL A 38 -4.25 12.52 -11.63
N PRO A 39 -5.25 13.18 -11.00
CA PRO A 39 -6.34 12.47 -10.35
C PRO A 39 -7.24 11.81 -11.41
N LEU A 40 -7.45 10.49 -11.29
CA LEU A 40 -8.35 9.75 -12.19
C LEU A 40 -9.72 9.55 -11.58
N ALA A 41 -9.78 9.28 -10.28
CA ALA A 41 -11.05 9.04 -9.61
C ALA A 41 -10.98 9.42 -8.13
N HIS A 42 -12.10 9.92 -7.63
CA HIS A 42 -12.32 10.15 -6.21
C HIS A 42 -13.77 9.79 -5.87
N ALA A 43 -13.95 8.89 -4.91
CA ALA A 43 -15.25 8.53 -4.39
C ALA A 43 -15.27 8.75 -2.87
N THR A 44 -16.23 9.54 -2.40
CA THR A 44 -16.58 9.67 -0.99
C THR A 44 -17.71 8.69 -0.65
N ASN A 45 -17.66 8.06 0.52
CA ASN A 45 -18.57 7.02 1.01
C ASN A 45 -18.47 5.65 0.30
N MET A 46 -17.34 5.37 -0.36
CA MET A 46 -17.07 4.05 -0.92
C MET A 46 -16.20 3.23 0.04
N LYS A 47 -16.62 2.00 0.34
CA LYS A 47 -15.86 1.09 1.20
C LYS A 47 -14.80 0.36 0.39
N GLU A 48 -13.71 0.01 1.05
CA GLU A 48 -12.67 -0.88 0.51
C GLU A 48 -13.18 -2.32 0.41
N THR A 49 -13.78 -2.65 -0.72
CA THR A 49 -14.24 -4.02 -1.07
C THR A 49 -13.71 -4.42 -2.44
N TYR A 50 -13.70 -5.72 -2.70
CA TYR A 50 -13.35 -6.26 -4.02
C TYR A 50 -14.19 -5.63 -5.13
N GLU A 51 -15.52 -5.57 -4.95
CA GLU A 51 -16.43 -4.95 -5.92
C GLU A 51 -16.16 -3.45 -6.13
N SER A 52 -15.77 -2.73 -5.08
CA SER A 52 -15.44 -1.32 -5.21
C SER A 52 -14.16 -1.10 -6.02
N MET A 53 -13.17 -1.97 -5.85
CA MET A 53 -11.96 -1.95 -6.68
C MET A 53 -12.26 -2.32 -8.12
N LYS A 54 -13.10 -3.33 -8.35
CA LYS A 54 -13.55 -3.73 -9.69
C LYS A 54 -14.24 -2.57 -10.41
N LEU A 55 -15.19 -1.91 -9.74
CA LEU A 55 -15.88 -0.74 -10.29
C LEU A 55 -14.91 0.41 -10.58
N LEU A 56 -13.95 0.67 -9.69
CA LEU A 56 -12.94 1.69 -9.90
C LEU A 56 -12.11 1.41 -11.17
N LEU A 57 -11.60 0.18 -11.32
CA LEU A 57 -10.76 -0.21 -12.46
C LEU A 57 -11.51 -0.13 -13.79
N ASP A 58 -12.78 -0.52 -13.81
CA ASP A 58 -13.67 -0.39 -14.96
C ASP A 58 -13.85 1.09 -15.36
N LYS A 59 -14.13 1.96 -14.39
CA LYS A 59 -14.33 3.40 -14.64
C LYS A 59 -13.09 4.12 -15.16
N ILE A 60 -11.90 3.71 -14.74
CA ILE A 60 -10.63 4.26 -15.24
C ILE A 60 -10.10 3.50 -16.46
N LYS A 61 -10.86 2.52 -16.99
CA LYS A 61 -10.49 1.70 -18.14
C LYS A 61 -9.10 1.08 -18.00
N TYR A 62 -8.81 0.53 -16.83
CA TYR A 62 -7.48 0.02 -16.49
C TYR A 62 -6.96 -0.98 -17.54
N ASP A 63 -7.83 -1.81 -18.11
CA ASP A 63 -7.46 -2.81 -19.10
C ASP A 63 -6.91 -2.23 -20.40
N GLU A 64 -7.24 -0.99 -20.75
CA GLU A 64 -6.71 -0.30 -21.94
C GLU A 64 -5.27 0.19 -21.72
N HIS A 65 -4.86 0.38 -20.45
CA HIS A 65 -3.61 1.04 -20.11
C HIS A 65 -2.59 0.15 -19.41
N LYS A 66 -3.07 -0.82 -18.63
CA LYS A 66 -2.27 -1.80 -17.86
C LYS A 66 -1.14 -1.13 -17.04
N TRP A 67 -1.42 0.04 -16.47
CA TRP A 67 -0.43 0.77 -15.66
C TRP A 67 0.14 -0.11 -14.55
N LYS A 68 1.41 0.10 -14.25
CA LYS A 68 2.00 -0.48 -13.04
C LYS A 68 1.31 0.12 -11.80
N LEU A 69 0.84 -0.74 -10.91
CA LEU A 69 0.00 -0.40 -9.78
C LEU A 69 0.81 -0.32 -8.50
N CYS A 70 0.55 0.71 -7.71
CA CYS A 70 1.06 0.86 -6.36
C CYS A 70 -0.10 1.24 -5.43
N GLY A 71 -0.08 0.76 -4.21
CA GLY A 71 -1.13 1.04 -3.24
C GLY A 71 -0.76 0.48 -1.89
N ASP A 72 -1.59 0.69 -0.87
CA ASP A 72 -1.35 -0.04 0.36
C ASP A 72 -1.53 -1.55 0.20
N LEU A 73 -0.96 -2.28 1.16
CA LEU A 73 -1.01 -3.74 1.16
C LEU A 73 -2.46 -4.26 1.16
N LYS A 74 -3.42 -3.50 1.70
CA LYS A 74 -4.82 -3.91 1.77
C LYS A 74 -5.51 -3.79 0.41
N VAL A 75 -5.30 -2.68 -0.28
CA VAL A 75 -5.74 -2.43 -1.66
C VAL A 75 -5.12 -3.47 -2.57
N ILE A 76 -3.80 -3.69 -2.48
CA ILE A 76 -3.12 -4.72 -3.27
C ILE A 76 -3.72 -6.11 -3.00
N ALA A 77 -3.97 -6.46 -1.72
CA ALA A 77 -4.59 -7.73 -1.38
C ALA A 77 -5.99 -7.88 -2.01
N LEU A 78 -6.82 -6.83 -1.97
CA LEU A 78 -8.13 -6.83 -2.63
C LEU A 78 -8.02 -6.99 -4.16
N LEU A 79 -7.10 -6.27 -4.79
CA LEU A 79 -6.86 -6.34 -6.24
C LEU A 79 -6.37 -7.72 -6.67
N LEU A 80 -5.63 -8.42 -5.81
CA LEU A 80 -5.16 -9.79 -6.04
C LEU A 80 -6.15 -10.86 -5.52
N GLY A 81 -7.36 -10.45 -5.15
CA GLY A 81 -8.46 -11.36 -4.78
C GLY A 81 -8.32 -12.01 -3.40
N LEU A 82 -7.37 -11.57 -2.57
CA LEU A 82 -7.15 -12.14 -1.24
C LEU A 82 -8.23 -11.73 -0.25
N GLN A 83 -8.58 -12.67 0.63
CA GLN A 83 -9.44 -12.42 1.77
C GLN A 83 -8.73 -11.54 2.79
N LEU A 84 -9.38 -10.43 3.16
CA LEU A 84 -8.90 -9.55 4.22
C LEU A 84 -9.12 -10.14 5.61
N GLY A 85 -8.32 -9.68 6.58
CA GLY A 85 -8.43 -10.06 7.99
C GLY A 85 -7.22 -10.85 8.49
N TYR A 86 -7.36 -11.49 9.65
CA TYR A 86 -6.29 -12.30 10.25
C TYR A 86 -6.31 -13.74 9.70
N THR A 87 -5.86 -13.87 8.45
CA THR A 87 -5.93 -15.12 7.69
C THR A 87 -4.57 -15.85 7.71
N LYS A 88 -4.59 -17.18 7.47
CA LYS A 88 -3.38 -18.04 7.58
C LYS A 88 -2.27 -17.62 6.59
N TYR A 89 -2.55 -17.67 5.31
CA TYR A 89 -1.73 -17.21 4.18
C TYR A 89 -2.07 -15.76 3.76
N CYS A 90 -1.71 -14.77 4.58
CA CYS A 90 -2.09 -13.37 4.34
C CYS A 90 -1.22 -12.62 3.32
N CYS A 91 -0.07 -13.17 2.94
CA CYS A 91 0.84 -12.55 1.99
C CYS A 91 0.47 -12.90 0.54
N PHE A 92 0.53 -11.90 -0.35
CA PHE A 92 0.33 -12.09 -1.79
C PHE A 92 1.60 -12.53 -2.53
N LEU A 93 2.78 -12.33 -1.96
CA LEU A 93 4.06 -12.73 -2.57
C LEU A 93 4.48 -14.14 -2.19
N CYS A 94 4.15 -14.57 -0.98
CA CYS A 94 4.59 -15.87 -0.45
C CYS A 94 3.51 -16.53 0.38
N GLU A 95 3.67 -17.83 0.59
CA GLU A 95 2.74 -18.63 1.38
C GLU A 95 3.12 -18.62 2.87
N TRP A 96 3.37 -17.41 3.38
CA TRP A 96 3.69 -17.20 4.79
C TRP A 96 2.53 -17.65 5.67
N ASP A 97 2.76 -18.65 6.52
CA ASP A 97 1.78 -19.14 7.50
C ASP A 97 1.82 -18.27 8.76
N SER A 98 0.87 -17.34 8.90
CA SER A 98 0.74 -16.46 10.06
C SER A 98 0.47 -17.18 11.38
N ARG A 99 0.17 -18.49 11.35
CA ARG A 99 -0.11 -19.30 12.54
C ARG A 99 1.13 -20.07 13.03
N ASP A 100 2.18 -20.18 12.23
CA ASP A 100 3.40 -20.92 12.56
C ASP A 100 4.38 -20.12 13.46
N ARG A 101 3.96 -19.88 14.71
CA ARG A 101 4.74 -19.09 15.69
C ARG A 101 6.13 -19.67 16.00
N LYS A 102 6.35 -20.97 15.75
CA LYS A 102 7.63 -21.63 16.05
C LYS A 102 8.68 -21.26 15.01
N ASN A 103 8.32 -21.23 13.73
CA ASN A 103 9.27 -21.05 12.64
C ASN A 103 9.39 -19.61 12.13
N HIS A 104 8.51 -18.68 12.55
CA HIS A 104 8.50 -17.28 12.06
C HIS A 104 9.84 -16.55 12.14
N TYR A 105 10.67 -16.85 13.14
CA TYR A 105 11.96 -16.19 13.34
C TYR A 105 13.17 -17.06 12.96
N ILE A 106 12.91 -18.29 12.52
CA ILE A 106 13.94 -19.27 12.14
C ILE A 106 14.00 -19.36 10.61
N LYS A 107 12.84 -19.47 9.96
CA LYS A 107 12.73 -19.56 8.52
C LYS A 107 12.58 -18.17 7.91
N LYS A 108 13.62 -17.72 7.22
CA LYS A 108 13.64 -16.41 6.55
C LYS A 108 12.85 -16.41 5.24
N ASP A 109 12.98 -17.49 4.48
CA ASP A 109 12.40 -17.60 3.15
C ASP A 109 11.15 -18.49 3.18
N GLY A 110 10.00 -17.87 2.91
CA GLY A 110 8.75 -18.59 2.67
C GLY A 110 8.68 -19.08 1.22
N PRO A 111 7.91 -20.14 0.92
CA PRO A 111 7.69 -20.53 -0.46
C PRO A 111 6.97 -19.41 -1.21
N GLU A 112 7.45 -19.10 -2.41
CA GLU A 112 6.81 -18.13 -3.29
C GLU A 112 5.41 -18.59 -3.68
N ARG A 113 4.48 -17.64 -3.75
CA ARG A 113 3.12 -17.93 -4.18
C ARG A 113 3.08 -18.01 -5.70
N GLN A 114 2.98 -19.22 -6.24
CA GLN A 114 2.97 -19.44 -7.68
C GLN A 114 1.65 -19.03 -8.36
N CYS A 115 0.51 -19.19 -7.67
CA CYS A 115 -0.80 -18.93 -8.25
C CYS A 115 -1.80 -18.31 -7.25
N LEU A 116 -2.78 -17.59 -7.78
CA LEU A 116 -3.89 -16.98 -7.06
C LEU A 116 -5.20 -17.66 -7.45
N ILE A 117 -5.35 -18.93 -7.09
CA ILE A 117 -6.54 -19.73 -7.40
C ILE A 117 -7.63 -19.49 -6.33
N PRO A 118 -8.83 -19.01 -6.68
CA PRO A 118 -9.93 -18.85 -5.73
C PRO A 118 -10.22 -20.14 -4.94
N GLY A 119 -10.47 -20.00 -3.64
CA GLY A 119 -10.69 -21.10 -2.71
C GLY A 119 -9.41 -21.68 -2.10
N GLN A 120 -8.23 -21.33 -2.60
CA GLN A 120 -6.95 -21.82 -2.08
C GLN A 120 -6.17 -20.72 -1.36
N LYS A 121 -5.48 -21.09 -0.26
CA LYS A 121 -4.47 -20.25 0.42
C LYS A 121 -4.93 -18.79 0.59
N ASN A 122 -6.18 -18.62 1.04
CA ASN A 122 -6.90 -17.37 1.30
C ASN A 122 -7.22 -16.48 0.10
N VAL A 123 -7.14 -17.01 -1.12
CA VAL A 123 -7.66 -16.33 -2.30
C VAL A 123 -9.16 -16.56 -2.33
N SER A 124 -9.93 -15.47 -2.31
CA SER A 124 -11.39 -15.49 -2.28
C SER A 124 -12.03 -15.18 -3.62
N ASN A 125 -11.35 -14.37 -4.44
CA ASN A 125 -11.81 -13.91 -5.74
C ASN A 125 -10.67 -14.03 -6.75
N GLU A 126 -11.00 -13.96 -8.03
CA GLU A 126 -9.98 -13.86 -9.09
C GLU A 126 -9.20 -12.54 -8.97
N PRO A 127 -7.92 -12.49 -9.35
CA PRO A 127 -7.18 -11.23 -9.42
C PRO A 127 -7.80 -10.28 -10.44
N LEU A 128 -8.05 -9.03 -10.03
CA LEU A 128 -8.50 -7.96 -10.92
C LEU A 128 -7.37 -7.36 -11.76
N VAL A 129 -6.11 -7.61 -11.35
CA VAL A 129 -4.91 -7.13 -12.03
C VAL A 129 -3.88 -8.25 -12.10
N ASP A 130 -3.02 -8.18 -13.11
CA ASP A 130 -1.85 -9.06 -13.19
C ASP A 130 -0.91 -8.81 -12.00
N PRO A 131 -0.55 -9.84 -11.21
CA PRO A 131 0.43 -9.73 -10.13
C PRO A 131 1.76 -9.08 -10.54
N GLN A 132 2.21 -9.28 -11.79
CA GLN A 132 3.46 -8.69 -12.32
C GLN A 132 3.37 -7.17 -12.51
N ASN A 133 2.16 -6.61 -12.50
CA ASN A 133 1.93 -5.18 -12.57
C ASN A 133 1.89 -4.51 -11.20
N VAL A 134 1.98 -5.25 -10.11
CA VAL A 134 1.92 -4.69 -8.74
C VAL A 134 3.32 -4.41 -8.19
N TYR A 135 3.53 -3.18 -7.70
CA TYR A 135 4.70 -2.77 -6.95
C TYR A 135 4.38 -2.54 -5.47
N LEU A 136 5.26 -3.04 -4.60
CA LEU A 136 5.26 -2.72 -3.19
C LEU A 136 5.72 -1.26 -2.98
N PRO A 137 4.93 -0.40 -2.32
CA PRO A 137 5.41 0.92 -1.92
C PRO A 137 6.49 0.79 -0.84
N PRO A 138 7.74 1.25 -1.06
CA PRO A 138 8.79 1.19 -0.04
C PRO A 138 8.43 1.99 1.22
N LEU A 139 7.62 3.05 1.06
CA LEU A 139 7.34 4.02 2.11
C LEU A 139 6.44 3.47 3.23
N ARG A 140 5.36 2.75 2.88
CA ARG A 140 4.41 2.21 3.88
C ARG A 140 5.06 1.10 4.72
N ILE A 141 5.98 0.33 4.13
CA ILE A 141 6.75 -0.73 4.83
C ILE A 141 7.69 -0.12 5.87
N LYS A 142 8.48 0.90 5.48
CA LYS A 142 9.42 1.56 6.40
C LYS A 142 8.72 2.23 7.59
N LEU A 143 7.58 2.89 7.36
CA LEU A 143 6.81 3.53 8.43
C LEU A 143 6.18 2.51 9.39
N GLY A 144 5.65 1.40 8.87
CA GLY A 144 5.11 0.32 9.68
C GLY A 144 6.17 -0.34 10.58
N LEU A 145 7.35 -0.63 10.02
CA LEU A 145 8.48 -1.16 10.78
C LEU A 145 8.96 -0.20 11.86
N MET A 146 9.13 1.08 11.53
CA MET A 146 9.52 2.10 12.49
C MET A 146 8.49 2.25 13.61
N LYS A 147 7.20 2.21 13.29
CA LYS A 147 6.11 2.18 14.28
C LYS A 147 6.24 1.01 15.24
N ASN A 148 6.45 -0.20 14.74
CA ASN A 148 6.60 -1.38 15.58
C ASN A 148 7.87 -1.31 16.44
N PHE A 149 8.99 -0.86 15.88
CA PHE A 149 10.24 -0.65 16.60
C PHE A 149 10.07 0.34 17.76
N VAL A 150 9.44 1.49 17.51
CA VAL A 150 9.20 2.50 18.55
C VAL A 150 8.20 2.02 19.60
N LYS A 151 7.15 1.27 19.20
CA LYS A 151 6.20 0.69 20.15
C LYS A 151 6.82 -0.37 21.07
N ALA A 152 7.84 -1.08 20.59
CA ALA A 152 8.56 -2.08 21.38
C ALA A 152 9.56 -1.45 22.37
N MET A 153 9.89 -0.16 22.24
CA MET A 153 10.78 0.52 23.19
C MET A 153 10.10 0.77 24.53
N VAL A 154 10.88 0.70 25.61
CA VAL A 154 10.44 1.06 26.96
C VAL A 154 10.00 2.51 27.00
N LYS A 155 8.78 2.77 27.49
CA LYS A 155 8.26 4.13 27.70
C LYS A 155 9.22 4.89 28.61
N ASP A 156 9.72 6.03 28.14
CA ASP A 156 10.71 6.91 28.80
C ASP A 156 12.11 6.30 29.01
N GLY A 157 12.41 5.19 28.34
CA GLY A 157 13.76 4.61 28.28
C GLY A 157 14.75 5.47 27.49
N THR A 158 16.04 5.11 27.57
CA THR A 158 17.15 5.81 26.89
C THR A 158 16.94 5.93 25.38
N GLY A 159 16.33 4.92 24.73
CA GLY A 159 16.00 4.95 23.31
C GLY A 159 15.01 6.06 22.93
N ILE A 160 13.96 6.27 23.72
CA ILE A 160 13.00 7.37 23.50
C ILE A 160 13.65 8.73 23.80
N LYS A 161 14.49 8.83 24.84
CA LYS A 161 15.27 10.05 25.13
C LYS A 161 16.21 10.39 23.96
N TYR A 162 16.89 9.39 23.41
CA TYR A 162 17.74 9.54 22.23
C TYR A 162 16.93 10.04 21.02
N LEU A 163 15.76 9.46 20.75
CA LEU A 163 14.87 9.93 19.68
C LEU A 163 14.38 11.38 19.90
N ARG A 164 14.05 11.76 21.15
CA ARG A 164 13.68 13.14 21.49
C ARG A 164 14.82 14.12 21.20
N MET A 165 16.06 13.74 21.54
CA MET A 165 17.25 14.55 21.33
C MET A 165 17.61 14.66 19.84
N LYS A 166 17.64 13.54 19.11
CA LYS A 166 18.06 13.51 17.70
C LYS A 166 17.03 14.14 16.77
N PHE A 167 15.75 14.05 17.12
CA PHE A 167 14.64 14.54 16.31
C PHE A 167 13.74 15.50 17.10
N PRO A 168 14.21 16.72 17.45
CA PRO A 168 13.45 17.64 18.28
C PRO A 168 12.13 18.08 17.62
N LYS A 169 12.10 18.23 16.29
CA LYS A 169 10.94 18.70 15.51
C LYS A 169 9.82 17.66 15.34
N ILE A 170 10.04 16.41 15.71
CA ILE A 170 9.01 15.36 15.59
C ILE A 170 8.11 15.41 16.84
N SER A 171 6.79 15.34 16.66
CA SER A 171 5.83 15.36 17.78
C SER A 171 6.05 14.19 18.74
N ASP A 172 5.69 14.37 20.01
CA ASP A 172 5.77 13.29 21.01
C ASP A 172 4.89 12.09 20.65
N GLU A 173 3.79 12.29 19.92
CA GLU A 173 2.96 11.21 19.40
C GLU A 173 3.72 10.33 18.39
N ASN A 174 4.40 10.95 17.43
CA ASN A 174 5.23 10.25 16.45
C ASN A 174 6.39 9.51 17.15
N LYS A 175 6.99 10.13 18.18
CA LYS A 175 8.03 9.51 19.02
C LYS A 175 7.52 8.37 19.90
N ARG A 176 6.20 8.23 20.08
CA ARG A 176 5.53 7.07 20.72
C ARG A 176 5.06 6.03 19.70
N GLY A 177 5.44 6.16 18.43
CA GLY A 177 5.12 5.21 17.37
C GLY A 177 3.86 5.54 16.57
N ASN A 178 3.26 6.73 16.74
CA ASN A 178 2.09 7.15 15.96
C ASN A 178 2.47 7.91 14.69
N PHE A 179 3.39 7.35 13.89
CA PHE A 179 3.82 7.95 12.63
C PHE A 179 2.67 8.11 11.63
N ARG A 180 2.44 9.34 11.18
CA ARG A 180 1.63 9.65 9.99
C ARG A 180 2.55 9.71 8.76
N GLY A 181 2.01 9.43 7.57
CA GLY A 181 2.75 9.56 6.30
C GLY A 181 3.28 10.98 6.08
N PRO A 182 4.12 11.20 5.05
CA PRO A 182 4.65 12.53 4.78
C PRO A 182 3.50 13.51 4.63
N SER A 183 3.36 14.40 5.61
CA SER A 183 2.54 15.59 5.47
C SER A 183 3.22 16.46 4.43
N ASN A 184 2.53 16.76 3.33
CA ASN A 184 2.95 17.87 2.48
C ASN A 184 3.23 19.06 3.40
N PRO A 185 4.40 19.71 3.31
CA PRO A 185 4.60 20.96 4.01
C PRO A 185 3.44 21.86 3.59
N ARG A 186 2.61 22.25 4.57
CA ARG A 186 1.65 23.32 4.32
C ARG A 186 2.48 24.49 3.82
N PRO A 187 2.11 25.15 2.71
CA PRO A 187 2.76 26.39 2.35
C PRO A 187 2.65 27.31 3.56
N THR A 188 3.80 27.66 4.13
CA THR A 188 3.91 28.73 5.10
C THR A 188 3.38 29.98 4.40
N LYS A 189 2.26 30.51 4.91
CA LYS A 189 1.82 31.85 4.57
C LYS A 189 2.89 32.86 4.97
#